data_AF-A0AA88V191-F1
#
_entry.id   AF-A0AA88V191-F1
#
_cell.length_a   1.000
_cell.length_b   1.000
_cell.length_c   1.000
_cell.angle_alpha   90.00
_cell.angle_beta   90.00
_cell.angle_gamma   90.00
#
_symmetry.space_group_name_H-M   'P 1'
#
loop_
_entity.id
_entity.type
_entity.pdbx_description
1 polymer ?
#
loop_
_entity_poly.entity_id
_entity_poly.type
_entity_poly.pdbx_seq_one_letter_code
_entity_poly.pdbx_strand_id
1 'polypeptide(L)'
;MSLLEIITKATANPDQPTPESTYPITLNPDTIFLTLKPTNESPDDSSLIHSVTGWQILERDSQFLKLGQNFFKTLSTKLKNPNSFKKEYFIGTLITYLEKCKDKAGISAGVLQSNEGYSDLLVEKLGFLTDKAVLGLVLEACVVLETWELLETLIVHGFVANSCSSNLINRLIEKKRSDLVCLCVKHVKDIQASDLVSVLKYFLLPPKDSYVRMVRVREEWESQALEAINLASNKSLGTFLMAKEASVLLMMAHDGFSANELCLHYLLASSNLDEVILASCIGKLNGTEIIGFLRYLGKWLKKYEKFPQACPCPKASSMLGLKACDWIPTLEDVVKCYGLVLDEHFSSLVLYPEFHEELLFIRGVADSLASTVRLCCTVANLAESMKAKIKGA
;
A
#
# COMPACT_ATOMS: atom_id res chain seq x y z
N MET A 1 -40.67 13.30 14.75
CA MET A 1 -39.25 12.96 14.98
C MET A 1 -38.44 13.66 13.90
N SER A 2 -37.39 14.38 14.29
CA SER A 2 -36.49 15.00 13.30
C SER A 2 -35.63 13.94 12.62
N LEU A 3 -35.15 14.23 11.41
CA LEU A 3 -34.23 13.34 10.67
C LEU A 3 -32.99 13.01 11.50
N LEU A 4 -32.51 13.98 12.27
CA LEU A 4 -31.41 13.83 13.23
C LEU A 4 -31.73 12.78 14.29
N GLU A 5 -32.88 12.87 14.97
CA GLU A 5 -33.27 11.89 16.00
C GLU A 5 -33.37 10.45 15.47
N ILE A 6 -33.81 10.28 14.21
CA ILE A 6 -33.90 8.98 13.55
C ILE A 6 -32.49 8.43 13.26
N ILE A 7 -31.60 9.27 12.73
CA ILE A 7 -30.20 8.90 12.46
C ILE A 7 -29.48 8.56 13.77
N THR A 8 -29.67 9.36 14.83
CA THR A 8 -29.05 9.13 16.14
C THR A 8 -29.55 7.84 16.79
N LYS A 9 -30.84 7.51 16.66
CA LYS A 9 -31.38 6.22 17.14
C LYS A 9 -30.87 5.03 16.35
N ALA A 10 -30.69 5.16 15.03
CA ALA A 10 -30.15 4.10 14.19
C ALA A 10 -28.64 3.85 14.47
N THR A 11 -27.90 4.89 14.85
CA THR A 11 -26.47 4.80 15.22
C THR A 11 -26.24 4.38 16.68
N ALA A 12 -27.23 4.54 17.57
CA ALA A 12 -27.11 4.20 18.99
C ALA A 12 -27.19 2.69 19.32
N ASN A 13 -27.42 1.81 18.34
CA ASN A 13 -27.38 0.36 18.48
C ASN A 13 -26.16 -0.24 17.76
N PRO A 14 -24.96 -0.21 18.35
CA PRO A 14 -23.75 -0.80 17.77
C PRO A 14 -23.73 -2.35 17.84
N ASP A 15 -24.63 -2.98 18.60
CA ASP A 15 -24.63 -4.43 18.86
C ASP A 15 -25.46 -5.27 17.87
N GLN A 16 -26.06 -4.66 16.85
CA GLN A 16 -26.57 -5.44 15.71
C GLN A 16 -25.44 -5.59 14.70
N PRO A 17 -24.97 -6.83 14.42
CA PRO A 17 -24.09 -7.03 13.28
C PRO A 17 -24.81 -6.46 12.06
N THR A 18 -24.21 -5.47 11.40
CA THR A 18 -24.62 -5.05 10.07
C THR A 18 -24.85 -6.33 9.27
N PRO A 19 -26.09 -6.61 8.80
CA PRO A 19 -26.30 -7.81 8.01
C PRO A 19 -25.33 -7.74 6.83
N GLU A 20 -24.53 -8.80 6.66
CA GLU A 20 -23.70 -8.97 5.48
C GLU A 20 -24.56 -8.63 4.26
N SER A 21 -24.19 -7.59 3.53
CA SER A 21 -25.00 -7.13 2.40
C SER A 21 -25.27 -8.30 1.46
N THR A 22 -26.54 -8.64 1.29
CA THR A 22 -27.00 -9.64 0.31
C THR A 22 -26.75 -9.20 -1.14
N TYR A 23 -26.34 -7.95 -1.34
CA TYR A 23 -26.08 -7.32 -2.63
C TYR A 23 -24.66 -6.73 -2.68
N PRO A 24 -23.65 -7.57 -2.99
CA PRO A 24 -22.24 -7.20 -2.93
C PRO A 24 -21.67 -6.48 -4.16
N ILE A 25 -22.47 -6.22 -5.19
CA ILE A 25 -22.04 -5.47 -6.37
C ILE A 25 -22.40 -3.99 -6.15
N THR A 26 -21.48 -3.08 -6.48
CA THR A 26 -21.80 -1.67 -6.66
C THR A 26 -22.76 -1.55 -7.85
N LEU A 27 -24.05 -1.60 -7.57
CA LEU A 27 -25.08 -1.49 -8.60
C LEU A 27 -24.93 -0.14 -9.29
N ASN A 28 -25.03 -0.11 -10.63
CA ASN A 28 -25.00 1.14 -11.36
C ASN A 28 -26.19 2.02 -10.90
N PRO A 29 -25.95 3.13 -10.20
CA PRO A 29 -27.02 3.92 -9.63
C PRO A 29 -27.80 4.70 -10.69
N ASP A 30 -27.18 4.98 -11.84
CA ASP A 30 -27.72 5.88 -12.86
C ASP A 30 -29.01 5.34 -13.48
N THR A 31 -29.13 4.02 -13.61
CA THR A 31 -30.34 3.36 -14.13
C THR A 31 -31.39 3.14 -13.04
N ILE A 32 -30.94 2.99 -11.79
CA ILE A 32 -31.81 2.78 -10.63
C ILE A 32 -32.59 4.07 -10.34
N PHE A 33 -31.93 5.22 -10.27
CA PHE A 33 -32.60 6.49 -9.94
C PHE A 33 -33.72 6.85 -10.93
N LEU A 34 -33.62 6.42 -12.19
CA LEU A 34 -34.63 6.66 -13.23
C LEU A 34 -35.89 5.81 -13.08
N THR A 35 -35.83 4.70 -12.34
CA THR A 35 -36.93 3.73 -12.18
C THR A 35 -37.61 3.78 -10.82
N LEU A 36 -37.04 4.54 -9.88
CA LEU A 36 -37.58 4.75 -8.55
C LEU A 36 -38.88 5.58 -8.60
N LYS A 37 -39.97 5.03 -8.02
CA LYS A 37 -41.26 5.69 -7.86
C LYS A 37 -41.69 5.70 -6.39
N PRO A 38 -42.33 6.75 -5.88
CA PRO A 38 -42.93 6.73 -4.55
C PRO A 38 -43.92 5.56 -4.42
N THR A 39 -43.95 4.90 -3.27
CA THR A 39 -44.89 3.77 -3.03
C THR A 39 -46.34 4.25 -2.98
N ASN A 40 -46.57 5.51 -2.61
CA ASN A 40 -47.89 6.14 -2.55
C ASN A 40 -47.90 7.40 -3.43
N GLU A 41 -48.89 7.52 -4.32
CA GLU A 41 -49.12 8.72 -5.15
C GLU A 41 -49.80 9.87 -4.37
N SER A 42 -50.36 9.58 -3.19
CA SER A 42 -50.90 10.57 -2.25
C SER A 42 -49.97 10.71 -1.04
N PRO A 43 -49.21 11.82 -0.91
CA PRO A 43 -48.34 12.02 0.23
C PRO A 43 -49.19 12.17 1.50
N ASP A 44 -48.90 11.35 2.50
CA ASP A 44 -49.33 11.60 3.86
C ASP A 44 -48.32 12.61 4.44
N ASP A 45 -48.72 13.89 4.53
CA ASP A 45 -47.88 15.06 4.88
C ASP A 45 -47.20 14.96 6.27
N SER A 46 -47.46 13.89 7.01
CA SER A 46 -46.91 13.62 8.34
C SER A 46 -45.57 12.84 8.32
N SER A 47 -45.16 12.29 7.17
CA SER A 47 -43.94 11.47 7.05
C SER A 47 -42.87 12.14 6.17
N LEU A 48 -41.70 12.47 6.75
CA LEU A 48 -40.56 13.03 6.03
C LEU A 48 -39.79 11.99 5.17
N ILE A 49 -40.14 10.70 5.30
CA ILE A 49 -39.46 9.59 4.62
C ILE A 49 -40.52 8.81 3.84
N HIS A 50 -40.43 8.83 2.51
CA HIS A 50 -41.31 8.06 1.64
C HIS A 50 -40.62 6.76 1.21
N SER A 51 -41.31 5.64 1.35
CA SER A 51 -40.87 4.37 0.77
C SER A 51 -40.86 4.48 -0.75
N VAL A 52 -39.83 3.92 -1.39
CA VAL A 52 -39.65 3.96 -2.85
C VAL A 52 -39.75 2.54 -3.41
N THR A 53 -40.50 2.39 -4.50
CA THR A 53 -40.65 1.15 -5.27
C THR A 53 -40.02 1.30 -6.65
N GLY A 54 -39.86 0.20 -7.39
CA GLY A 54 -39.27 0.22 -8.74
C GLY A 54 -37.78 -0.10 -8.79
N TRP A 55 -37.14 -0.35 -7.64
CA TRP A 55 -35.80 -0.91 -7.60
C TRP A 55 -35.80 -2.34 -8.17
N GLN A 56 -35.18 -2.53 -9.33
CA GLN A 56 -34.95 -3.84 -9.93
C GLN A 56 -33.46 -3.98 -10.26
N ILE A 57 -32.87 -5.10 -9.83
CA ILE A 57 -31.51 -5.45 -10.22
C ILE A 57 -31.54 -5.87 -11.69
N LEU A 58 -30.68 -5.28 -12.52
CA LEU A 58 -30.55 -5.65 -13.92
C LEU A 58 -30.30 -7.16 -14.03
N GLU A 59 -30.93 -7.81 -15.00
CA GLU A 59 -30.78 -9.27 -15.18
C GLU A 59 -29.32 -9.70 -15.37
N ARG A 60 -28.49 -8.83 -15.95
CA ARG A 60 -27.05 -9.04 -16.06
C ARG A 60 -26.36 -9.07 -14.69
N ASP A 61 -26.69 -8.14 -13.80
CA ASP A 61 -26.13 -8.06 -12.45
C ASP A 61 -26.60 -9.22 -11.58
N SER A 62 -27.88 -9.62 -11.72
CA SER A 62 -28.47 -10.80 -11.07
C SER A 62 -27.70 -12.08 -11.45
N GLN A 63 -27.25 -12.17 -12.69
CA GLN A 63 -26.48 -13.28 -13.21
C GLN A 63 -25.04 -13.32 -12.70
N PHE A 64 -24.37 -12.17 -12.55
CA PHE A 64 -23.05 -12.09 -11.91
C PHE A 64 -23.14 -12.45 -10.43
N LEU A 65 -24.16 -11.97 -9.72
CA LEU A 65 -24.44 -12.33 -8.34
C LEU A 65 -24.58 -13.84 -8.15
N LYS A 66 -25.37 -14.50 -9.00
CA LYS A 66 -25.55 -15.96 -8.96
C LYS A 66 -24.24 -16.71 -9.21
N LEU A 67 -23.41 -16.26 -10.16
CA LEU A 67 -22.11 -16.86 -10.42
C LEU A 67 -21.18 -16.72 -9.20
N GLY A 68 -21.07 -15.52 -8.65
CA GLY A 68 -20.25 -15.22 -7.48
C GLY A 68 -20.68 -16.04 -6.27
N GLN A 69 -21.97 -16.10 -5.95
CA GLN A 69 -22.50 -16.89 -4.83
C GLN A 69 -22.23 -18.39 -4.98
N ASN A 70 -22.37 -18.94 -6.19
CA ASN A 70 -22.10 -20.36 -6.44
C ASN A 70 -20.61 -20.69 -6.26
N PHE A 71 -19.74 -19.82 -6.79
CA PHE A 71 -18.30 -19.97 -6.64
C PHE A 71 -17.88 -19.80 -5.17
N PHE A 72 -18.40 -18.79 -4.46
CA PHE A 72 -18.18 -18.57 -3.03
C PHE A 72 -18.54 -19.81 -2.19
N LYS A 73 -19.74 -20.38 -2.39
CA LYS A 73 -20.17 -21.59 -1.68
C LYS A 73 -19.26 -22.79 -1.96
N THR A 74 -18.84 -22.95 -3.21
CA THR A 74 -17.93 -24.02 -3.62
C THR A 74 -16.57 -23.87 -2.94
N LEU A 75 -15.98 -22.68 -3.02
CA LEU A 75 -14.65 -22.39 -2.50
C LEU A 75 -14.61 -22.43 -0.97
N SER A 76 -15.57 -21.79 -0.29
CA SER A 76 -15.67 -21.81 1.17
C SER A 76 -15.81 -23.22 1.73
N THR A 77 -16.59 -24.09 1.07
CA THR A 77 -16.73 -25.49 1.49
C THR A 77 -15.41 -26.26 1.37
N LYS A 78 -14.63 -26.00 0.31
CA LYS A 78 -13.33 -26.65 0.10
C LYS A 78 -12.26 -26.14 1.07
N LEU A 79 -12.26 -24.84 1.37
CA LEU A 79 -11.31 -24.23 2.30
C LEU A 79 -11.48 -24.70 3.75
N LYS A 80 -12.66 -25.22 4.14
CA LYS A 80 -12.85 -25.86 5.45
C LYS A 80 -11.95 -27.08 5.67
N ASN A 81 -11.53 -27.77 4.59
CA ASN A 81 -10.65 -28.93 4.66
C ASN A 81 -9.44 -28.78 3.71
N PRO A 82 -8.45 -27.92 4.07
CA PRO A 82 -7.33 -27.56 3.20
C PRO A 82 -6.51 -28.76 2.72
N ASN A 83 -6.31 -29.77 3.57
CA ASN A 83 -5.48 -30.95 3.27
C ASN A 83 -5.97 -31.77 2.07
N SER A 84 -7.25 -31.63 1.71
CA SER A 84 -7.87 -32.31 0.56
C SER A 84 -7.99 -31.42 -0.68
N PHE A 85 -7.68 -30.14 -0.56
CA PHE A 85 -7.89 -29.13 -1.59
C PHE A 85 -6.61 -28.93 -2.39
N LYS A 86 -6.63 -29.35 -3.66
CA LYS A 86 -5.47 -29.29 -4.55
C LYS A 86 -5.39 -27.95 -5.30
N LYS A 87 -4.16 -27.47 -5.50
CA LYS A 87 -3.83 -26.25 -6.25
C LYS A 87 -4.41 -26.25 -7.66
N GLU A 88 -4.30 -27.37 -8.39
CA GLU A 88 -4.78 -27.47 -9.77
C GLU A 88 -6.31 -27.33 -9.85
N TYR A 89 -7.01 -27.91 -8.88
CA TYR A 89 -8.47 -27.83 -8.81
C TYR A 89 -8.95 -26.42 -8.47
N PHE A 90 -8.26 -25.72 -7.56
CA PHE A 90 -8.54 -24.32 -7.26
C PHE A 90 -8.39 -23.44 -8.51
N ILE A 91 -7.23 -23.51 -9.18
CA ILE A 91 -6.95 -22.72 -10.39
C ILE A 91 -7.97 -23.04 -11.50
N GLY A 92 -8.26 -24.32 -11.75
CA GLY A 92 -9.26 -24.72 -12.75
C GLY A 92 -10.67 -24.18 -12.44
N THR A 93 -11.06 -24.18 -11.16
CA THR A 93 -12.37 -23.64 -10.74
C THR A 93 -12.42 -22.11 -10.89
N LEU A 94 -11.33 -21.42 -10.54
CA LEU A 94 -11.22 -19.96 -10.70
C LEU A 94 -11.27 -19.56 -12.18
N ILE A 95 -10.51 -20.23 -13.05
CA ILE A 95 -10.52 -19.98 -14.50
C ILE A 95 -11.94 -20.17 -15.04
N THR A 96 -12.60 -21.27 -14.70
CA THR A 96 -13.98 -21.56 -15.14
C THR A 96 -14.96 -20.46 -14.69
N TYR A 97 -14.80 -19.94 -13.47
CA TYR A 97 -15.61 -18.84 -12.95
C TYR A 97 -15.37 -17.55 -13.74
N LEU A 98 -14.11 -17.15 -13.92
CA LEU A 98 -13.74 -15.91 -14.61
C LEU A 98 -14.11 -15.95 -16.10
N GLU A 99 -13.98 -17.09 -16.77
CA GLU A 99 -14.43 -17.26 -18.16
C GLU A 99 -15.95 -17.09 -18.29
N LYS A 100 -16.74 -17.63 -17.37
CA LYS A 100 -18.19 -17.38 -17.34
C LYS A 100 -18.51 -15.91 -17.13
N CYS A 101 -17.73 -15.21 -16.32
CA CYS A 101 -17.87 -13.77 -16.15
C CYS A 101 -17.51 -13.01 -17.44
N LYS A 102 -16.42 -13.39 -18.12
CA LYS A 102 -16.00 -12.85 -19.42
C LYS A 102 -17.12 -12.97 -20.46
N ASP A 103 -17.67 -14.17 -20.62
CA ASP A 103 -18.70 -14.47 -21.63
C ASP A 103 -19.96 -13.64 -21.39
N LYS A 104 -20.35 -13.44 -20.13
CA LYS A 104 -21.51 -12.61 -19.76
C LYS A 104 -21.26 -11.11 -19.85
N ALA A 105 -20.01 -10.68 -19.62
CA ALA A 105 -19.62 -9.28 -19.75
C ALA A 105 -19.43 -8.86 -21.22
N GLY A 106 -19.31 -9.83 -22.15
CA GLY A 106 -19.02 -9.55 -23.55
C GLY A 106 -17.60 -8.98 -23.77
N ILE A 107 -16.69 -9.22 -22.82
CA ILE A 107 -15.32 -8.71 -22.87
C ILE A 107 -14.48 -9.66 -23.71
N SER A 108 -13.83 -9.15 -24.76
CA SER A 108 -12.82 -9.92 -25.48
C SER A 108 -11.51 -9.92 -24.67
N ALA A 109 -11.28 -10.97 -23.88
CA ALA A 109 -9.93 -11.25 -23.39
C ALA A 109 -9.13 -11.79 -24.58
N GLY A 110 -8.28 -10.97 -25.19
CA GLY A 110 -7.52 -11.27 -26.41
C GLY A 110 -6.42 -12.31 -26.26
N VAL A 111 -6.60 -13.38 -25.46
CA VAL A 111 -5.56 -14.37 -25.14
C VAL A 111 -6.09 -15.80 -25.07
N LEU A 112 -5.27 -16.74 -25.58
CA LEU A 112 -5.53 -18.18 -25.65
C LEU A 112 -5.31 -18.87 -24.29
N GLN A 113 -6.13 -19.90 -24.03
CA GLN A 113 -6.18 -20.70 -22.78
C GLN A 113 -4.88 -21.49 -22.49
N SER A 114 -3.95 -21.58 -23.45
CA SER A 114 -2.73 -22.40 -23.39
C SER A 114 -1.51 -21.72 -22.76
N ASN A 115 -1.63 -20.46 -22.35
CA ASN A 115 -0.48 -19.72 -21.81
C ASN A 115 -0.27 -20.02 -20.32
N GLU A 116 0.98 -20.29 -19.93
CA GLU A 116 1.39 -20.26 -18.53
C GLU A 116 1.06 -18.87 -17.95
N GLY A 117 0.44 -18.81 -16.77
CA GLY A 117 -0.06 -17.55 -16.18
C GLY A 117 -1.44 -17.09 -16.68
N TYR A 118 -2.20 -17.93 -17.40
CA TYR A 118 -3.55 -17.58 -17.87
C TYR A 118 -4.51 -17.16 -16.74
N SER A 119 -4.40 -17.78 -15.56
CA SER A 119 -5.17 -17.40 -14.38
C SER A 119 -4.91 -15.97 -13.93
N ASP A 120 -3.65 -15.57 -13.96
CA ASP A 120 -3.19 -14.27 -13.48
C ASP A 120 -3.69 -13.17 -14.42
N LEU A 121 -3.56 -13.41 -15.73
CA LEU A 121 -4.11 -12.51 -16.75
C LEU A 121 -5.64 -12.37 -16.65
N LEU A 122 -6.36 -13.47 -16.42
CA LEU A 122 -7.81 -13.42 -16.23
C LEU A 122 -8.17 -12.58 -15.00
N VAL A 123 -7.43 -12.72 -13.90
CA VAL A 123 -7.65 -11.90 -12.70
C VAL A 123 -7.34 -10.43 -12.96
N GLU A 124 -6.23 -10.11 -13.63
CA GLU A 124 -5.91 -8.74 -14.04
C GLU A 124 -7.07 -8.12 -14.82
N LYS A 125 -7.59 -8.83 -15.83
CA LYS A 125 -8.59 -8.28 -16.75
C LYS A 125 -10.02 -8.34 -16.23
N LEU A 126 -10.36 -9.27 -15.34
CA LEU A 126 -11.75 -9.55 -14.94
C LEU A 126 -11.97 -9.49 -13.43
N GLY A 127 -10.92 -9.30 -12.62
CA GLY A 127 -11.01 -9.24 -11.16
C GLY A 127 -11.97 -8.15 -10.68
N PHE A 128 -12.08 -7.04 -11.41
CA PHE A 128 -13.02 -5.95 -11.09
C PHE A 128 -14.50 -6.34 -11.21
N LEU A 129 -14.83 -7.42 -11.93
CA LEU A 129 -16.18 -7.97 -12.02
C LEU A 129 -16.54 -8.88 -10.84
N THR A 130 -15.55 -9.19 -9.99
CA THR A 130 -15.70 -10.12 -8.89
C THR A 130 -16.02 -9.36 -7.60
N ASP A 131 -17.00 -9.88 -6.85
CA ASP A 131 -17.36 -9.31 -5.56
C ASP A 131 -16.19 -9.41 -4.56
N LYS A 132 -16.15 -8.46 -3.61
CA LYS A 132 -15.14 -8.40 -2.55
C LYS A 132 -15.12 -9.68 -1.70
N ALA A 133 -16.25 -10.26 -1.34
CA ALA A 133 -16.31 -11.47 -0.52
C ALA A 133 -15.70 -12.68 -1.26
N VAL A 134 -15.98 -12.83 -2.56
CA VAL A 134 -15.34 -13.81 -3.43
C VAL A 134 -13.85 -13.54 -3.53
N LEU A 135 -13.42 -12.29 -3.78
CA LEU A 135 -12.00 -11.93 -3.82
C LEU A 135 -11.30 -12.26 -2.50
N GLY A 136 -11.96 -12.04 -1.36
CA GLY A 136 -11.46 -12.44 -0.03
C GLY A 136 -11.22 -13.95 0.09
N LEU A 137 -12.16 -14.78 -0.38
CA LEU A 137 -11.95 -16.23 -0.40
C LEU A 137 -10.85 -16.65 -1.39
N VAL A 138 -10.73 -15.99 -2.54
CA VAL A 138 -9.67 -16.26 -3.51
C VAL A 138 -8.31 -15.92 -2.89
N LEU A 139 -8.19 -14.78 -2.21
CA LEU A 139 -6.99 -14.39 -1.46
C LEU A 139 -6.63 -15.41 -0.39
N GLU A 140 -7.60 -15.82 0.42
CA GLU A 140 -7.40 -16.85 1.44
C GLU A 140 -6.94 -18.18 0.82
N ALA A 141 -7.59 -18.63 -0.25
CA ALA A 141 -7.18 -19.82 -0.98
C ALA A 141 -5.76 -19.70 -1.51
N CYS A 142 -5.36 -18.53 -2.01
CA CYS A 142 -4.00 -18.31 -2.50
C CYS A 142 -2.94 -18.45 -1.40
N VAL A 143 -3.22 -17.96 -0.21
CA VAL A 143 -2.32 -18.10 0.94
C VAL A 143 -2.25 -19.54 1.44
N VAL A 144 -3.40 -20.22 1.51
CA VAL A 144 -3.50 -21.61 2.00
C VAL A 144 -2.84 -22.60 1.03
N LEU A 145 -3.05 -22.42 -0.27
CA LEU A 145 -2.54 -23.30 -1.33
C LEU A 145 -1.20 -22.86 -1.90
N GLU A 146 -0.64 -21.77 -1.39
CA GLU A 146 0.66 -21.24 -1.82
C GLU A 146 0.72 -20.93 -3.34
N THR A 147 -0.36 -20.36 -3.86
CA THR A 147 -0.43 -19.75 -5.21
C THR A 147 -0.02 -18.29 -5.15
N TRP A 148 1.29 -18.09 -5.05
CA TRP A 148 1.90 -16.80 -4.78
C TRP A 148 1.85 -15.82 -5.96
N GLU A 149 1.97 -16.34 -7.18
CA GLU A 149 1.94 -15.56 -8.42
C GLU A 149 0.56 -14.91 -8.63
N LEU A 150 -0.49 -15.69 -8.37
CA LEU A 150 -1.87 -15.21 -8.37
C LEU A 150 -2.13 -14.20 -7.25
N LEU A 151 -1.55 -14.43 -6.06
CA LEU A 151 -1.65 -13.50 -4.94
C LEU A 151 -0.98 -12.16 -5.23
N GLU A 152 0.21 -12.18 -5.82
CA GLU A 152 0.92 -10.99 -6.31
C GLU A 152 0.04 -10.20 -7.28
N THR A 153 -0.59 -10.89 -8.24
CA THR A 153 -1.50 -10.25 -9.21
C THR A 153 -2.68 -9.57 -8.51
N LEU A 154 -3.30 -10.23 -7.52
CA LEU A 154 -4.40 -9.66 -6.75
C LEU A 154 -3.98 -8.41 -5.96
N ILE A 155 -2.77 -8.41 -5.39
CA ILE A 155 -2.23 -7.26 -4.64
C ILE A 155 -1.94 -6.08 -5.57
N VAL A 156 -1.17 -6.30 -6.66
CA VAL A 156 -0.72 -5.25 -7.58
C VAL A 156 -1.90 -4.54 -8.26
N HIS A 157 -2.96 -5.29 -8.59
CA HIS A 157 -4.17 -4.73 -9.21
C HIS A 157 -5.18 -4.17 -8.21
N GLY A 158 -4.85 -4.12 -6.91
CA GLY A 158 -5.69 -3.48 -5.89
C GLY A 158 -6.97 -4.26 -5.57
N PHE A 159 -7.01 -5.56 -5.81
CA PHE A 159 -8.16 -6.42 -5.48
C PHE A 159 -8.19 -6.86 -4.01
N VAL A 160 -7.23 -6.40 -3.22
CA VAL A 160 -7.17 -6.60 -1.77
C VAL A 160 -7.86 -5.44 -1.08
N ALA A 161 -9.12 -5.63 -0.69
CA ALA A 161 -9.84 -4.69 0.16
C ALA A 161 -9.61 -5.00 1.64
N ASN A 162 -9.69 -3.98 2.50
CA ASN A 162 -9.56 -4.12 3.96
C ASN A 162 -10.49 -5.14 4.60
N SER A 163 -11.72 -5.26 4.10
CA SER A 163 -12.68 -6.26 4.57
C SER A 163 -12.27 -7.71 4.23
N CYS A 164 -11.34 -7.88 3.29
CA CYS A 164 -10.92 -9.15 2.70
C CYS A 164 -9.49 -9.55 3.10
N SER A 165 -8.77 -8.66 3.78
CA SER A 165 -7.35 -8.79 4.10
C SER A 165 -7.08 -9.07 5.59
N SER A 166 -8.11 -9.35 6.39
CA SER A 166 -7.92 -9.60 7.83
C SER A 166 -6.89 -10.72 8.03
N ASN A 167 -5.73 -10.37 8.60
CA ASN A 167 -4.57 -11.24 8.80
C ASN A 167 -3.76 -11.64 7.56
N LEU A 168 -3.99 -11.07 6.38
CA LEU A 168 -3.18 -11.37 5.18
C LEU A 168 -1.70 -11.09 5.45
N ILE A 169 -1.39 -9.91 5.97
CA ILE A 169 -0.01 -9.49 6.28
C ILE A 169 0.63 -10.43 7.31
N ASN A 170 -0.07 -10.75 8.40
CA ASN A 170 0.44 -11.66 9.43
C ASN A 170 0.71 -13.07 8.85
N ARG A 171 -0.19 -13.60 8.01
CA ARG A 171 0.02 -14.90 7.33
C ARG A 171 1.22 -14.85 6.36
N LEU A 172 1.42 -13.74 5.65
CA LEU A 172 2.58 -13.56 4.76
C LEU A 172 3.90 -13.48 5.54
N ILE A 173 3.90 -12.81 6.69
CA ILE A 173 5.04 -12.76 7.63
C ILE A 173 5.36 -14.15 8.16
N GLU A 174 4.35 -14.92 8.62
CA GLU A 174 4.51 -16.30 9.08
C GLU A 174 5.10 -17.21 8.00
N LYS A 175 4.65 -17.04 6.75
CA LYS A 175 5.15 -17.75 5.56
C LYS A 175 6.46 -17.18 5.01
N LYS A 176 7.04 -16.16 5.65
CA LYS A 176 8.31 -15.50 5.27
C LYS A 176 8.30 -14.96 3.82
N ARG A 177 7.14 -14.50 3.33
CA ARG A 177 6.96 -13.92 1.99
C ARG A 177 7.18 -12.41 2.00
N SER A 178 8.42 -12.01 2.31
CA SER A 178 8.82 -10.59 2.41
C SER A 178 8.55 -9.79 1.14
N ASP A 179 8.69 -10.44 -0.02
CA ASP A 179 8.38 -9.88 -1.33
C ASP A 179 6.91 -9.46 -1.43
N LEU A 180 5.99 -10.34 -1.02
CA LEU A 180 4.56 -10.04 -1.01
C LEU A 180 4.17 -9.05 0.09
N VAL A 181 4.84 -9.06 1.24
CA VAL A 181 4.64 -8.03 2.28
C VAL A 181 5.00 -6.64 1.74
N CYS A 182 6.10 -6.51 0.99
CA CYS A 182 6.44 -5.25 0.32
C CYS A 182 5.36 -4.82 -0.68
N LEU A 183 4.82 -5.75 -1.47
CA LEU A 183 3.72 -5.44 -2.38
C LEU A 183 2.47 -4.99 -1.62
N CYS A 184 2.15 -5.59 -0.47
CA CYS A 184 1.06 -5.11 0.37
C CYS A 184 1.28 -3.66 0.79
N VAL A 185 2.46 -3.31 1.29
CA VAL A 185 2.81 -1.93 1.66
C VAL A 185 2.72 -0.96 0.47
N LYS A 186 3.07 -1.42 -0.73
CA LYS A 186 3.07 -0.62 -1.97
C LYS A 186 1.67 -0.38 -2.54
N HIS A 187 0.78 -1.36 -2.45
CA HIS A 187 -0.46 -1.37 -3.23
C HIS A 187 -1.74 -1.44 -2.39
N VAL A 188 -1.69 -1.98 -1.17
CA VAL A 188 -2.86 -2.05 -0.28
C VAL A 188 -3.02 -0.73 0.44
N LYS A 189 -4.23 -0.19 0.39
CA LYS A 189 -4.61 1.05 1.07
C LYS A 189 -5.27 0.73 2.41
N ASP A 190 -5.22 1.70 3.31
CA ASP A 190 -5.86 1.69 4.62
C ASP A 190 -5.40 0.53 5.52
N ILE A 191 -4.12 0.13 5.43
CA ILE A 191 -3.57 -0.97 6.25
C ILE A 191 -3.73 -0.64 7.73
N GLN A 192 -4.23 -1.61 8.52
CA GLN A 192 -4.44 -1.43 9.95
C GLN A 192 -3.13 -1.15 10.69
N ALA A 193 -3.17 -0.25 11.68
CA ALA A 193 -2.00 0.08 12.51
C ALA A 193 -1.36 -1.14 13.17
N SER A 194 -2.14 -2.14 13.58
CA SER A 194 -1.62 -3.41 14.12
C SER A 194 -0.79 -4.19 13.11
N ASP A 195 -1.22 -4.22 11.85
CA ASP A 195 -0.48 -4.89 10.78
C ASP A 195 0.77 -4.09 10.39
N LEU A 196 0.69 -2.75 10.38
CA LEU A 196 1.85 -1.89 10.15
C LEU A 196 2.93 -2.07 11.22
N VAL A 197 2.54 -2.25 12.49
CA VAL A 197 3.48 -2.62 13.57
C VAL A 197 4.17 -3.95 13.25
N SER A 198 3.41 -4.97 12.84
CA SER A 198 3.96 -6.28 12.48
C SER A 198 4.96 -6.16 11.32
N VAL A 199 4.63 -5.37 10.29
CA VAL A 199 5.51 -5.11 9.14
C VAL A 199 6.79 -4.40 9.58
N LEU A 200 6.68 -3.34 10.38
CA LEU A 200 7.82 -2.57 10.88
C LEU A 200 8.79 -3.48 11.64
N LYS A 201 8.27 -4.26 12.60
CA LYS A 201 9.09 -5.21 13.38
C LYS A 201 9.74 -6.27 12.49
N TYR A 202 8.98 -6.81 11.56
CA TYR A 202 9.47 -7.83 10.62
C TYR A 202 10.60 -7.32 9.72
N PHE A 203 10.53 -6.07 9.25
CA PHE A 203 11.60 -5.49 8.42
C PHE A 203 12.81 -5.03 9.25
N LEU A 204 12.62 -4.62 10.50
CA LEU A 204 13.73 -4.28 11.41
C LEU A 204 14.53 -5.52 11.83
N LEU A 205 13.84 -6.61 12.18
CA LEU A 205 14.44 -7.85 12.66
C LEU A 205 13.89 -9.07 11.91
N PRO A 206 14.22 -9.23 10.62
CA PRO A 206 13.76 -10.35 9.82
C PRO A 206 14.33 -11.69 10.34
N PRO A 207 13.53 -12.78 10.34
CA PRO A 207 14.04 -14.12 10.59
C PRO A 207 15.19 -14.52 9.62
N LYS A 208 16.12 -15.37 10.06
CA LYS A 208 17.30 -15.76 9.25
C LYS A 208 16.96 -16.31 7.85
N ASP A 209 15.81 -16.95 7.66
CA ASP A 209 15.43 -17.53 6.36
C ASP A 209 14.63 -16.57 5.46
N SER A 210 14.14 -15.44 5.98
CA SER A 210 13.35 -14.49 5.17
C SER A 210 14.21 -13.59 4.27
N TYR A 211 15.53 -13.58 4.51
CA TYR A 211 16.50 -12.80 3.72
C TYR A 211 16.48 -13.19 2.24
N VAL A 212 16.29 -14.47 1.91
CA VAL A 212 16.29 -14.96 0.52
C VAL A 212 15.22 -14.25 -0.33
N ARG A 213 14.04 -14.00 0.23
CA ARG A 213 12.95 -13.30 -0.49
C ARG A 213 13.13 -11.79 -0.52
N MET A 214 13.87 -11.22 0.43
CA MET A 214 14.26 -9.81 0.41
C MET A 214 15.34 -9.51 -0.64
N VAL A 215 16.11 -10.51 -1.10
CA VAL A 215 17.05 -10.34 -2.22
C VAL A 215 16.34 -9.85 -3.48
N ARG A 216 15.13 -10.34 -3.78
CA ARG A 216 14.34 -9.84 -4.92
C ARG A 216 14.04 -8.36 -4.84
N VAL A 217 13.75 -7.85 -3.64
CA VAL A 217 13.56 -6.41 -3.41
C VAL A 217 14.85 -5.67 -3.74
N ARG A 218 16.00 -6.18 -3.29
CA ARG A 218 17.30 -5.60 -3.64
C ARG A 218 17.55 -5.59 -5.15
N GLU A 219 17.27 -6.69 -5.84
CA GLU A 219 17.40 -6.80 -7.29
C GLU A 219 16.48 -5.80 -8.03
N GLU A 220 15.26 -5.55 -7.54
CA GLU A 220 14.35 -4.51 -8.07
C GLU A 220 14.98 -3.12 -7.95
N TRP A 221 15.49 -2.76 -6.76
CA TRP A 221 16.16 -1.47 -6.52
C TRP A 221 17.43 -1.32 -7.37
N GLU A 222 18.23 -2.38 -7.50
CA GLU A 222 19.44 -2.39 -8.33
C GLU A 222 19.10 -2.21 -9.82
N SER A 223 18.08 -2.91 -10.32
CA SER A 223 17.62 -2.80 -11.70
C SER A 223 17.17 -1.37 -12.02
N GLN A 224 16.41 -0.74 -11.11
CA GLN A 224 15.95 0.64 -11.25
C GLN A 224 17.12 1.64 -11.23
N ALA A 225 18.11 1.43 -10.36
CA ALA A 225 19.31 2.26 -10.30
C ALA A 225 20.14 2.17 -11.60
N LEU A 226 20.32 0.96 -12.13
CA LEU A 226 21.03 0.73 -13.40
C LEU A 226 20.29 1.35 -14.59
N GLU A 227 18.97 1.22 -14.64
CA GLU A 227 18.14 1.86 -15.66
C GLU A 227 18.30 3.39 -15.62
N ALA A 228 18.27 3.99 -14.44
CA ALA A 228 18.49 5.42 -14.26
C ALA A 228 19.88 5.87 -14.75
N ILE A 229 20.93 5.10 -14.47
CA ILE A 229 22.30 5.38 -14.95
C ILE A 229 22.39 5.30 -16.47
N ASN A 230 21.75 4.31 -17.07
CA ASN A 230 21.71 4.15 -18.53
C ASN A 230 21.00 5.32 -19.20
N LEU A 231 19.85 5.73 -18.66
CA LEU A 231 19.12 6.91 -19.13
C LEU A 231 19.93 8.19 -18.95
N ALA A 232 20.62 8.36 -17.82
CA ALA A 232 21.48 9.51 -17.55
C ALA A 232 22.73 9.53 -18.46
N SER A 233 23.17 8.39 -18.99
CA SER A 233 24.32 8.35 -19.91
C SER A 233 23.97 8.85 -21.31
N ASN A 234 22.67 8.84 -21.66
CA ASN A 234 22.20 9.25 -22.97
C ASN A 234 21.79 10.74 -22.99
N LYS A 235 22.78 11.61 -23.26
CA LYS A 235 22.61 13.08 -23.32
C LYS A 235 21.64 13.59 -24.38
N SER A 236 21.15 12.73 -25.29
CA SER A 236 20.21 13.11 -26.35
C SER A 236 18.75 13.23 -25.89
N LEU A 237 18.43 12.73 -24.70
CA LEU A 237 17.09 12.83 -24.12
C LEU A 237 16.89 14.19 -23.43
N GLY A 238 15.77 14.86 -23.72
CA GLY A 238 15.33 16.06 -23.00
C GLY A 238 15.10 15.84 -21.49
N THR A 239 15.15 14.58 -21.04
CA THR A 239 15.02 14.15 -19.65
C THR A 239 16.36 13.83 -18.97
N PHE A 240 17.51 14.11 -19.61
CA PHE A 240 18.85 13.83 -19.08
C PHE A 240 19.08 14.33 -17.64
N LEU A 241 18.70 15.58 -17.35
CA LEU A 241 18.89 16.16 -16.01
C LEU A 241 18.10 15.38 -14.95
N MET A 242 16.85 15.02 -15.26
CA MET A 242 15.99 14.22 -14.38
C MET A 242 16.55 12.81 -14.18
N ALA A 243 17.06 12.17 -15.22
CA ALA A 243 17.70 10.86 -15.10
C ALA A 243 18.98 10.93 -14.25
N LYS A 244 19.75 12.02 -14.36
CA LYS A 244 20.92 12.27 -13.51
C LYS A 244 20.52 12.46 -12.04
N GLU A 245 19.48 13.24 -11.76
CA GLU A 245 18.97 13.40 -10.38
C GLU A 245 18.45 12.08 -9.82
N ALA A 246 17.63 11.36 -10.59
CA ALA A 246 17.08 10.06 -10.20
C ALA A 246 18.18 9.00 -9.95
N SER A 247 19.22 8.96 -10.78
CA SER A 247 20.34 8.03 -10.58
C SER A 247 21.12 8.29 -9.29
N VAL A 248 21.35 9.56 -8.92
CA VAL A 248 21.97 9.90 -7.62
C VAL A 248 21.06 9.48 -6.47
N LEU A 249 19.76 9.73 -6.58
CA LEU A 249 18.78 9.41 -5.54
C LEU A 249 18.66 7.88 -5.33
N LEU A 250 18.55 7.11 -6.42
CA LEU A 250 18.50 5.65 -6.39
C LEU A 250 19.81 5.03 -5.91
N MET A 251 20.96 5.58 -6.32
CA MET A 251 22.26 5.19 -5.78
C MET A 251 22.31 5.38 -4.26
N MET A 252 21.84 6.53 -3.76
CA MET A 252 21.80 6.79 -2.32
C MET A 252 20.91 5.79 -1.57
N ALA A 253 19.73 5.48 -2.13
CA ALA A 253 18.78 4.55 -1.54
C ALA A 253 19.28 3.10 -1.57
N HIS A 254 20.04 2.70 -2.58
CA HIS A 254 20.54 1.32 -2.70
C HIS A 254 21.84 1.08 -1.92
N ASP A 255 22.82 1.98 -2.04
CA ASP A 255 24.18 1.76 -1.54
C ASP A 255 24.25 1.83 0.00
N GLY A 256 24.90 0.86 0.64
CA GLY A 256 25.08 0.80 2.10
C GLY A 256 23.85 0.38 2.91
N PHE A 257 22.71 0.14 2.24
CA PHE A 257 21.52 -0.45 2.84
C PHE A 257 21.47 -1.96 2.58
N SER A 258 21.00 -2.69 3.58
CA SER A 258 20.71 -4.13 3.51
C SER A 258 19.34 -4.38 2.86
N ALA A 259 19.07 -5.62 2.45
CA ALA A 259 17.82 -5.95 1.76
C ALA A 259 16.56 -5.68 2.60
N ASN A 260 16.61 -5.86 3.92
CA ASN A 260 15.50 -5.56 4.81
C ASN A 260 15.33 -4.05 5.03
N GLU A 261 16.41 -3.27 5.02
CA GLU A 261 16.33 -1.80 5.03
C GLU A 261 15.73 -1.25 3.73
N LEU A 262 15.96 -1.91 2.59
CA LEU A 262 15.26 -1.56 1.35
C LEU A 262 13.74 -1.79 1.44
N CYS A 263 13.30 -2.76 2.24
CA CYS A 263 11.88 -2.97 2.52
C CYS A 263 11.33 -1.85 3.44
N LEU A 264 12.14 -1.33 4.38
CA LEU A 264 11.78 -0.19 5.21
C LEU A 264 11.56 1.09 4.37
N HIS A 265 12.29 1.29 3.26
CA HIS A 265 12.02 2.41 2.34
C HIS A 265 10.57 2.46 1.91
N TYR A 266 10.03 1.31 1.47
CA TYR A 266 8.62 1.22 1.07
C TYR A 266 7.66 1.55 2.20
N LEU A 267 7.98 1.09 3.42
CA LEU A 267 7.14 1.36 4.58
C LEU A 267 7.10 2.85 4.89
N LEU A 268 8.26 3.48 5.06
CA LEU A 268 8.37 4.90 5.44
C LEU A 268 7.81 5.87 4.40
N ALA A 269 7.92 5.53 3.12
CA ALA A 269 7.33 6.32 2.04
C ALA A 269 5.84 5.95 1.76
N SER A 270 5.25 5.01 2.51
CA SER A 270 3.88 4.56 2.29
C SER A 270 2.87 5.61 2.72
N SER A 271 1.85 5.84 1.89
CA SER A 271 0.71 6.69 2.25
C SER A 271 -0.17 6.11 3.36
N ASN A 272 0.09 4.88 3.82
CA ASN A 272 -0.59 4.27 4.96
C ASN A 272 -0.04 4.75 6.32
N LEU A 273 1.12 5.42 6.35
CA LEU A 273 1.72 5.93 7.58
C LEU A 273 1.56 7.44 7.67
N ASP A 274 0.50 7.87 8.35
CA ASP A 274 0.47 9.22 8.90
C ASP A 274 1.29 9.32 10.20
N GLU A 275 1.51 10.54 10.68
CA GLU A 275 2.32 10.81 11.87
C GLU A 275 1.79 10.11 13.14
N VAL A 276 0.47 10.00 13.28
CA VAL A 276 -0.18 9.39 14.45
C VAL A 276 -0.02 7.87 14.43
N ILE A 277 -0.24 7.25 13.27
CA ILE A 277 -0.05 5.81 13.09
C ILE A 277 1.43 5.46 13.26
N LEU A 278 2.33 6.27 12.70
CA LEU A 278 3.77 6.06 12.81
C LEU A 278 4.24 6.17 14.26
N ALA A 279 3.80 7.17 15.03
CA ALA A 279 4.08 7.28 16.47
C ALA A 279 3.62 6.03 17.23
N SER A 280 2.38 5.59 16.99
CA SER A 280 1.82 4.35 17.59
C SER A 280 2.61 3.09 17.21
N CYS A 281 3.14 3.03 15.99
CA CYS A 281 3.98 1.93 15.55
C CYS A 281 5.34 1.94 16.26
N ILE A 282 5.98 3.11 16.31
CA ILE A 282 7.27 3.32 16.95
C ILE A 282 7.18 3.03 18.45
N GLY A 283 6.15 3.52 19.15
CA GLY A 283 5.94 3.29 20.59
C GLY A 283 5.83 1.82 20.98
N LYS A 284 5.52 0.92 20.04
CA LYS A 284 5.45 -0.54 20.26
C LYS A 284 6.76 -1.28 20.01
N LEU A 285 7.82 -0.59 19.59
CA LEU A 285 9.13 -1.19 19.37
C LEU A 285 9.84 -1.47 20.70
N ASN A 286 10.61 -2.56 20.76
CA ASN A 286 11.50 -2.87 21.87
C ASN A 286 12.91 -2.29 21.66
N GLY A 287 13.78 -2.37 22.67
CA GLY A 287 15.13 -1.78 22.62
C GLY A 287 15.98 -2.21 21.41
N THR A 288 15.98 -3.51 21.10
CA THR A 288 16.70 -4.06 19.93
C THR A 288 16.11 -3.57 18.61
N GLU A 289 14.79 -3.44 18.52
CA GLU A 289 14.12 -2.89 17.33
C GLU A 289 14.43 -1.41 17.16
N ILE A 290 14.40 -0.62 18.25
CA ILE A 290 14.71 0.81 18.26
C ILE A 290 16.15 1.05 17.83
N ILE A 291 17.13 0.29 18.34
CA ILE A 291 18.53 0.48 17.95
C ILE A 291 18.75 0.19 16.47
N GLY A 292 18.08 -0.84 15.93
CA GLY A 292 18.10 -1.15 14.50
C GLY A 292 17.48 -0.02 13.68
N PHE A 293 16.38 0.55 14.17
CA PHE A 293 15.69 1.64 13.48
C PHE A 293 16.50 2.94 13.49
N LEU A 294 17.12 3.31 14.63
CA LEU A 294 18.03 4.44 14.74
C LEU A 294 19.21 4.32 13.78
N ARG A 295 19.84 3.14 13.69
CA ARG A 295 20.93 2.88 12.73
C ARG A 295 20.49 3.10 11.29
N TYR A 296 19.33 2.58 10.93
CA TYR A 296 18.76 2.75 9.61
C TYR A 296 18.50 4.22 9.28
N LEU A 297 17.84 4.96 10.18
CA LEU A 297 17.59 6.39 10.00
C LEU A 297 18.92 7.18 9.97
N GLY A 298 19.95 6.72 10.68
CA GLY A 298 21.26 7.36 10.77
C GLY A 298 22.03 7.26 9.46
N LYS A 299 21.89 6.13 8.75
CA LYS A 299 22.38 5.98 7.38
C LYS A 299 21.74 7.01 6.46
N TRP A 300 20.42 7.21 6.55
CA TRP A 300 19.72 8.22 5.76
C TRP A 300 20.21 9.64 6.03
N LEU A 301 20.31 10.05 7.30
CA LEU A 301 20.85 11.37 7.65
C LEU A 301 22.27 11.58 7.09
N LYS A 302 23.15 10.58 7.24
CA LYS A 302 24.51 10.66 6.70
C LYS A 302 24.53 10.77 5.17
N LYS A 303 23.61 10.08 4.48
CA LYS A 303 23.47 10.18 3.02
C LYS A 303 23.03 11.59 2.63
N TYR A 304 22.04 12.18 3.30
CA TYR A 304 21.60 13.55 3.04
C TYR A 304 22.65 14.61 3.38
N GLU A 305 23.43 14.41 4.44
CA GLU A 305 24.59 15.24 4.75
C GLU A 305 25.63 15.20 3.62
N LYS A 306 25.94 14.00 3.11
CA LYS A 306 26.95 13.81 2.06
C LYS A 306 26.49 14.27 0.68
N PHE A 307 25.20 14.18 0.39
CA PHE A 307 24.61 14.49 -0.91
C PHE A 307 23.45 15.48 -0.77
N PRO A 308 23.71 16.75 -0.39
CA PRO A 308 22.67 17.75 -0.16
C PRO A 308 21.86 18.11 -1.42
N GLN A 309 22.37 17.78 -2.61
CA GLN A 309 21.70 17.96 -3.89
C GLN A 309 20.62 16.90 -4.18
N ALA A 310 20.52 15.85 -3.37
CA ALA A 310 19.57 14.78 -3.60
C ALA A 310 18.18 15.19 -3.14
N CYS A 311 17.37 15.63 -4.10
CA CYS A 311 15.98 15.99 -3.89
C CYS A 311 15.04 14.91 -4.44
N PRO A 312 13.82 14.79 -3.89
CA PRO A 312 12.79 13.92 -4.47
C PRO A 312 12.55 14.25 -5.94
N CYS A 313 12.45 13.22 -6.79
CA CYS A 313 12.23 13.37 -8.23
C CYS A 313 10.89 12.72 -8.65
N PRO A 314 9.73 13.27 -8.22
CA PRO A 314 8.41 12.62 -8.41
C PRO A 314 8.00 12.44 -9.87
N LYS A 315 8.60 13.18 -10.80
CA LYS A 315 8.36 13.02 -12.24
C LYS A 315 9.14 11.85 -12.87
N ALA A 316 10.16 11.32 -12.19
CA ALA A 316 10.98 10.22 -12.71
C ALA A 316 10.15 8.94 -12.90
N SER A 317 9.22 8.66 -11.98
CA SER A 317 8.32 7.51 -12.10
C SER A 317 7.43 7.57 -13.34
N SER A 318 6.78 8.72 -13.58
CA SER A 318 5.86 8.89 -14.72
C SER A 318 6.54 9.13 -16.06
N MET A 319 7.68 9.84 -16.08
CA MET A 319 8.37 10.22 -17.33
C MET A 319 9.49 9.25 -17.75
N LEU A 320 10.11 8.56 -16.79
CA LEU A 320 11.25 7.66 -17.03
C LEU A 320 10.94 6.20 -16.67
N GLY A 321 9.77 5.90 -16.11
CA GLY A 321 9.43 4.56 -15.63
C GLY A 321 10.15 4.16 -14.33
N LEU A 322 10.86 5.09 -13.70
CA LEU A 322 11.70 4.84 -12.51
C LEU A 322 10.86 4.84 -11.23
N LYS A 323 9.99 3.84 -11.08
CA LYS A 323 9.01 3.71 -9.98
C LYS A 323 9.64 3.71 -8.59
N ALA A 324 10.88 3.23 -8.44
CA ALA A 324 11.55 3.19 -7.14
C ALA A 324 11.80 4.60 -6.56
N CYS A 325 11.82 5.64 -7.39
CA CYS A 325 11.99 7.03 -6.94
C CYS A 325 10.86 7.51 -6.03
N ASP A 326 9.65 6.97 -6.19
CA ASP A 326 8.48 7.34 -5.37
C ASP A 326 8.59 6.79 -3.94
N TRP A 327 9.51 5.86 -3.70
CA TRP A 327 9.63 5.11 -2.45
C TRP A 327 10.87 5.48 -1.64
N ILE A 328 11.54 6.58 -2.01
CA ILE A 328 12.74 7.05 -1.33
C ILE A 328 12.30 8.01 -0.20
N PRO A 329 12.51 7.65 1.08
CA PRO A 329 12.13 8.52 2.21
C PRO A 329 12.87 9.84 2.10
N THR A 330 12.15 10.96 2.22
CA THR A 330 12.75 12.30 2.17
C THR A 330 13.51 12.62 3.45
N LEU A 331 14.35 13.66 3.43
CA LEU A 331 14.99 14.16 4.66
C LEU A 331 13.94 14.55 5.72
N GLU A 332 12.81 15.11 5.29
CA GLU A 332 11.71 15.46 6.18
C GLU A 332 11.12 14.21 6.85
N ASP A 333 10.85 13.15 6.10
CA ASP A 333 10.33 11.88 6.63
C ASP A 333 11.30 11.29 7.65
N VAL A 334 12.60 11.29 7.34
CA VAL A 334 13.65 10.77 8.23
C VAL A 334 13.75 11.58 9.52
N VAL A 335 13.74 12.92 9.44
CA VAL A 335 13.82 13.80 10.62
C VAL A 335 12.55 13.67 11.48
N LYS A 336 11.37 13.57 10.86
CA LYS A 336 10.11 13.30 11.59
C LYS A 336 10.18 11.98 12.33
N CYS A 337 10.64 10.91 11.69
CA CYS A 337 10.81 9.61 12.35
C CYS A 337 11.74 9.69 13.56
N TYR A 338 12.83 10.45 13.45
CA TYR A 338 13.69 10.71 14.60
C TYR A 338 12.99 11.42 15.75
N GLY A 339 12.23 12.48 15.44
CA GLY A 339 11.43 13.19 16.43
C GLY A 339 10.51 12.23 17.18
N LEU A 340 9.76 11.39 16.44
CA LEU A 340 8.85 10.41 17.03
C LEU A 340 9.57 9.34 17.86
N VAL A 341 10.75 8.87 17.43
CA VAL A 341 11.54 7.93 18.26
C VAL A 341 11.97 8.59 19.57
N LEU A 342 12.38 9.86 19.54
CA LEU A 342 12.70 10.60 20.75
C LEU A 342 11.47 10.78 21.63
N ASP A 343 10.32 11.16 21.07
CA ASP A 343 9.09 11.40 21.83
C ASP A 343 8.57 10.13 22.50
N GLU A 344 8.54 9.00 21.76
CA GLU A 344 7.99 7.74 22.25
C GLU A 344 8.95 6.98 23.20
N HIS A 345 10.27 7.11 23.01
CA HIS A 345 11.27 6.30 23.72
C HIS A 345 12.31 7.08 24.52
N PHE A 346 12.10 8.39 24.75
CA PHE A 346 13.07 9.27 25.43
C PHE A 346 13.72 8.64 26.67
N SER A 347 12.89 8.12 27.58
CA SER A 347 13.36 7.55 28.85
C SER A 347 14.34 6.40 28.63
N SER A 348 14.02 5.49 27.71
CA SER A 348 14.88 4.35 27.37
C SER A 348 16.18 4.82 26.73
N LEU A 349 16.09 5.77 25.78
CA LEU A 349 17.25 6.30 25.05
C LEU A 349 18.27 6.98 25.97
N VAL A 350 17.80 7.67 27.01
CA VAL A 350 18.66 8.33 28.00
C VAL A 350 19.26 7.33 29.00
N LEU A 351 18.44 6.40 29.50
CA LEU A 351 18.83 5.53 30.61
C LEU A 351 19.77 4.38 30.19
N TYR A 352 19.63 3.85 28.97
CA TYR A 352 20.38 2.67 28.55
C TYR A 352 21.60 3.05 27.70
N PRO A 353 22.84 2.69 28.11
CA PRO A 353 24.06 3.06 27.40
C PRO A 353 24.18 2.53 25.97
N GLU A 354 23.47 1.44 25.66
CA GLU A 354 23.47 0.83 24.33
C GLU A 354 23.04 1.80 23.22
N PHE A 355 22.22 2.81 23.54
CA PHE A 355 21.78 3.82 22.57
C PHE A 355 22.77 4.99 22.40
N HIS A 356 23.68 5.20 23.36
CA HIS A 356 24.44 6.46 23.47
C HIS A 356 25.39 6.67 22.29
N GLU A 357 26.06 5.61 21.80
CA GLU A 357 26.95 5.72 20.65
C GLU A 357 26.20 6.14 19.37
N GLU A 358 25.06 5.51 19.10
CA GLU A 358 24.23 5.86 17.94
C GLU A 358 23.69 7.28 18.08
N LEU A 359 23.21 7.69 19.25
CA LEU A 359 22.71 9.05 19.49
C LEU A 359 23.80 10.11 19.32
N LEU A 360 25.03 9.84 19.76
CA LEU A 360 26.16 10.74 19.56
C LEU A 360 26.52 10.88 18.08
N PHE A 361 26.51 9.76 17.34
CA PHE A 361 26.72 9.77 15.89
C PHE A 361 25.64 10.61 15.18
N ILE A 362 24.37 10.38 15.50
CA ILE A 362 23.23 11.09 14.91
C ILE A 362 23.30 12.58 15.22
N ARG A 363 23.62 12.94 16.47
CA ARG A 363 23.79 14.34 16.87
C ARG A 363 24.86 15.04 16.02
N GLY A 364 26.00 14.41 15.80
CA GLY A 364 27.08 14.98 14.97
C GLY A 364 26.60 15.30 13.56
N VAL A 365 25.87 14.38 12.92
CA VAL A 365 25.30 14.58 11.57
C VAL A 365 24.23 15.67 11.59
N ALA A 366 23.37 15.70 12.61
CA ALA A 366 22.32 16.70 12.75
C ALA A 366 22.90 18.12 12.95
N ASP A 367 23.96 18.27 13.74
CA ASP A 367 24.64 19.55 13.98
C ASP A 367 25.29 20.09 12.69
N SER A 368 25.85 19.20 11.86
CA SER A 368 26.41 19.51 10.54
C SER A 368 25.33 19.96 9.54
N LEU A 369 24.24 19.21 9.44
CA LEU A 369 23.08 19.55 8.61
C LEU A 369 22.46 20.89 9.04
N ALA A 370 22.24 21.09 10.34
CA ALA A 370 21.68 22.35 10.87
C ALA A 370 22.58 23.55 10.56
N SER A 371 23.91 23.37 10.62
CA SER A 371 24.86 24.42 10.25
C SER A 371 24.77 24.78 8.76
N THR A 372 24.61 23.77 7.90
CA THR A 372 24.40 23.95 6.45
C THR A 372 23.09 24.68 6.17
N VAL A 373 22.00 24.29 6.83
CA VAL A 373 20.69 24.95 6.69
C VAL A 373 20.77 26.42 7.09
N ARG A 374 21.41 26.75 8.22
CA ARG A 374 21.60 28.16 8.65
C ARG A 374 22.33 29.01 7.61
N LEU A 375 23.38 28.45 7.01
CA LEU A 375 24.12 29.13 5.94
C LEU A 375 23.23 29.35 4.71
N CYS A 376 22.55 28.30 4.25
CA CYS A 376 21.65 28.36 3.09
C CYS A 376 20.51 29.36 3.29
N CYS A 377 19.87 29.39 4.47
CA CYS A 377 18.84 30.36 4.81
C CYS A 377 19.37 31.80 4.77
N THR A 378 20.60 32.03 5.27
CA THR A 378 21.23 33.35 5.22
C THR A 378 21.46 33.81 3.78
N VAL A 379 21.97 32.92 2.91
CA VAL A 379 22.16 33.20 1.48
C VAL A 379 20.84 33.44 0.77
N ALA A 380 19.81 32.64 1.06
CA ALA A 380 18.47 32.81 0.48
C ALA A 380 17.84 34.15 0.87
N ASN A 381 17.91 34.52 2.16
CA ASN A 381 17.42 35.81 2.65
C ASN A 381 18.16 37.00 2.01
N LEU A 382 19.47 36.87 1.81
CA LEU A 382 20.27 37.87 1.10
C LEU A 382 19.85 37.98 -0.37
N ALA A 383 19.67 36.85 -1.06
CA ALA A 383 19.24 36.82 -2.46
C ALA A 383 17.87 37.46 -2.64
N GLU A 384 16.90 37.18 -1.77
CA GLU A 384 15.59 37.83 -1.79
C GLU A 384 15.68 39.33 -1.50
N SER A 385 16.51 39.74 -0.54
CA SER A 385 16.77 41.16 -0.25
C SER A 385 17.38 41.90 -1.45
N MET A 386 18.27 41.25 -2.20
CA MET A 386 18.85 41.83 -3.43
C MET A 386 17.82 41.93 -4.55
N LYS A 387 16.99 40.89 -4.78
CA LYS A 387 15.90 40.94 -5.77
C LYS A 387 14.91 42.06 -5.48
N ALA A 388 14.54 42.26 -4.21
CA ALA A 388 13.65 43.33 -3.78
C ALA A 388 14.23 44.72 -4.09
N LYS A 389 15.54 44.92 -3.86
CA LYS A 389 16.23 46.18 -4.20
C LYS A 389 16.31 46.44 -5.71
N ILE A 390 16.47 45.39 -6.52
CA ILE A 390 16.54 45.52 -7.99
C ILE A 390 15.16 45.82 -8.60
N LYS A 391 14.06 45.33 -8.03
CA LYS A 391 12.69 45.63 -8.51
C LYS A 391 12.16 46.99 -8.07
N GLY A 392 12.79 47.63 -7.08
CA GLY A 392 12.42 48.95 -6.57
C GLY A 392 13.22 50.11 -7.15
N ALA A 393 14.17 49.81 -8.05
CA ALA A 393 14.93 50.77 -8.87
C ALA A 393 14.46 50.65 -10.33
#